data_AF-A0A7J4CTJ7-F1
#
_entry.id   AF-A0A7J4CTJ7-F1
#
_cell.length_a   1.000
_cell.length_b   1.000
_cell.length_c   1.000
_cell.angle_alpha   90.00
_cell.angle_beta   90.00
_cell.angle_gamma   90.00
#
_symmetry.space_group_name_H-M   'P 1'
#
loop_
_entity.id
_entity.type
_entity.pdbx_description
1 polymer ?
#
loop_
_entity_poly.entity_id
_entity_poly.type
_entity_poly.pdbx_seq_one_letter_code
_entity_poly.pdbx_strand_id
1 'polypeptide(L)' 'MVWVWFDWRAAAVVDEQGQILDLEIWQGRMSIEEAMSRLELLAASALTPEARRLAERFPDARVHPAGALELPEASYPLP' A
#
# COMPACT_ATOMS: atom_id res chain seq x y z
N MET A 1 13.34 11.12 -0.98
CA MET A 1 13.08 9.67 -1.15
C MET A 1 11.57 9.46 -1.14
N VAL A 2 11.09 8.36 -1.71
CA VAL A 2 9.66 8.02 -1.71
C VAL A 2 9.44 6.57 -1.28
N TRP A 3 8.28 6.29 -0.72
CA TRP A 3 7.87 4.96 -0.29
C TRP A 3 6.51 4.62 -0.87
N VAL A 4 6.28 3.33 -1.11
CA VAL A 4 4.94 2.78 -1.31
C VAL A 4 4.52 2.14 0.00
N TRP A 5 3.56 2.76 0.67
CA TRP A 5 2.79 2.15 1.75
C TRP A 5 1.66 1.31 1.15
N PHE A 6 1.32 0.19 1.77
CA PHE A 6 0.10 -0.53 1.42
C PHE A 6 -0.43 -1.38 2.57
N ASP A 7 -1.75 -1.58 2.57
CA ASP A 7 -2.43 -2.58 3.37
C ASP A 7 -3.28 -3.48 2.47
N TRP A 8 -4.25 -4.19 3.07
CA TRP A 8 -5.11 -5.09 2.32
C TRP A 8 -6.10 -4.32 1.44
N ARG A 9 -6.39 -3.04 1.69
CA ARG A 9 -7.43 -2.26 1.00
C ARG A 9 -6.88 -1.15 0.11
N ALA A 10 -5.72 -0.58 0.41
CA ALA A 10 -5.18 0.57 -0.31
C ALA A 10 -3.65 0.51 -0.41
N ALA A 11 -3.12 1.33 -1.31
CA ALA A 11 -1.70 1.63 -1.40
C ALA A 11 -1.52 3.12 -1.67
N ALA A 12 -0.45 3.71 -1.13
CA ALA A 12 -0.17 5.14 -1.27
C ALA A 12 1.33 5.36 -1.49
N VAL A 13 1.66 6.34 -2.32
CA VAL A 13 3.03 6.85 -2.43
C VAL A 13 3.19 8.04 -1.52
N VAL A 14 4.23 8.02 -0.70
CA VAL A 14 4.51 9.05 0.30
C VAL A 14 5.94 9.54 0.16
N ASP A 15 6.15 10.84 0.36
CA ASP A 15 7.49 11.44 0.42
C ASP A 15 8.04 11.53 1.84
N GLU A 16 9.27 12.05 1.96
CA GLU A 16 9.98 12.23 3.24
C GLU A 16 9.26 13.21 4.18
N GLN A 17 8.40 14.08 3.64
CA GLN A 17 7.66 15.08 4.38
C GLN A 17 6.27 14.56 4.80
N GLY A 18 5.97 13.28 4.52
CA GLY A 18 4.68 12.67 4.83
C GLY A 18 3.56 13.08 3.87
N GLN A 19 3.88 13.68 2.72
CA GLN A 19 2.88 14.05 1.72
C GLN A 19 2.52 12.84 0.87
N ILE A 20 1.22 12.62 0.68
CA ILE A 20 0.71 11.59 -0.23
C ILE A 20 0.77 12.13 -1.66
N LEU A 21 1.60 11.51 -2.48
CA LEU A 21 1.82 11.87 -3.88
C LEU A 21 0.87 11.14 -4.83
N ASP A 22 0.47 9.92 -4.47
CA ASP A 22 -0.42 9.05 -5.26
C ASP A 22 -1.15 8.07 -4.34
N LEU A 23 -2.35 7.64 -4.71
CA LEU A 23 -3.23 6.78 -3.92
C LEU A 23 -4.06 5.87 -4.82
N GLU A 24 -4.00 4.58 -4.52
CA GLU A 24 -4.83 3.55 -5.13
C GLU A 24 -5.66 2.88 -4.02
N ILE A 25 -6.98 2.88 -4.19
CA ILE A 25 -7.91 2.20 -3.28
C ILE A 25 -8.53 1.04 -4.04
N TRP A 26 -8.59 -0.13 -3.40
CA TRP A 26 -9.31 -1.27 -3.94
C TRP A 26 -10.80 -0.96 -4.06
N GLN A 27 -11.31 -0.99 -5.30
CA GLN A 27 -12.73 -0.78 -5.63
C GLN A 27 -13.43 -2.08 -6.04
N GLY A 28 -12.82 -3.24 -5.74
CA GLY A 28 -13.43 -4.53 -6.04
C GLY A 28 -14.59 -4.86 -5.10
N ARG A 29 -15.12 -6.07 -5.24
CA ARG A 29 -16.23 -6.52 -4.41
C ARG A 29 -15.75 -6.67 -2.97
N MET A 30 -16.42 -5.98 -2.06
CA MET A 30 -16.07 -5.94 -0.63
C MET A 30 -16.65 -7.16 0.11
N SER A 31 -16.44 -8.36 -0.44
CA SER A 31 -16.83 -9.60 0.23
C SER A 31 -15.77 -10.02 1.26
N ILE A 32 -16.19 -10.80 2.26
CA ILE A 32 -15.27 -11.37 3.25
C ILE A 32 -14.20 -12.23 2.58
N GLU A 33 -14.58 -13.04 1.59
CA GLU A 33 -13.68 -13.93 0.85
C GLU A 33 -12.58 -13.17 0.10
N GLU A 34 -12.93 -12.07 -0.57
CA GLU A 34 -11.94 -11.24 -1.26
C GLU A 34 -11.05 -10.47 -0.27
N ALA A 35 -11.61 -9.97 0.84
CA ALA A 35 -10.82 -9.35 1.90
C ALA A 35 -9.81 -10.36 2.50
N MET A 36 -10.25 -11.60 2.76
CA MET A 36 -9.38 -12.68 3.23
C MET A 36 -8.26 -12.98 2.23
N SER A 37 -8.58 -13.13 0.95
CA SER A 37 -7.58 -13.38 -0.11
C SER A 37 -6.51 -12.28 -0.15
N ARG A 38 -6.89 -11.03 0.12
CA ARG A 38 -5.96 -9.89 0.15
C ARG A 38 -5.12 -9.85 1.43
N LEU A 39 -5.67 -10.28 2.57
CA LEU A 39 -4.91 -10.49 3.80
C LEU A 39 -3.91 -11.64 3.66
N GLU A 40 -4.25 -12.71 2.94
CA GLU A 40 -3.34 -13.81 2.63
C GLU A 40 -2.13 -13.36 1.81
N LEU A 41 -2.33 -12.43 0.87
CA LEU A 41 -1.21 -11.79 0.15
C LEU A 41 -0.24 -11.10 1.13
N LEU A 42 -0.76 -10.30 2.05
CA LEU A 42 0.09 -9.63 3.06
C LEU A 42 0.84 -10.64 3.94
N ALA A 43 0.15 -11.69 4.39
CA ALA A 43 0.77 -12.74 5.21
C ALA A 43 1.90 -13.46 4.45
N ALA A 44 1.78 -13.60 3.13
CA ALA A 44 2.80 -14.15 2.25
C ALA A 44 3.88 -13.14 1.82
N SER A 45 3.89 -11.92 2.38
CA SER A 45 4.77 -10.81 1.95
C SER A 45 4.63 -10.46 0.46
N ALA A 46 3.45 -10.71 -0.12
CA ALA A 46 3.13 -10.39 -1.50
C ALA A 46 2.42 -9.02 -1.60
N LEU A 47 2.57 -8.38 -2.76
CA LEU A 47 1.93 -7.09 -3.04
C LEU A 47 0.46 -7.27 -3.44
N THR A 48 -0.38 -6.36 -2.96
CA THR A 48 -1.70 -6.15 -3.56
C THR A 48 -1.57 -5.57 -4.98
N PRO A 49 -2.61 -5.71 -5.83
CA PRO A 49 -2.61 -5.11 -7.16
C PRO A 49 -2.33 -3.60 -7.15
N GLU A 50 -2.87 -2.89 -6.15
CA GLU A 50 -2.70 -1.45 -5.94
C GLU A 50 -1.23 -1.12 -5.66
N ALA A 51 -0.61 -1.83 -4.71
CA ALA A 51 0.81 -1.66 -4.37
C ALA A 51 1.73 -1.95 -5.56
N ARG A 52 1.41 -3.00 -6.35
CA ARG A 52 2.17 -3.33 -7.55
C ARG A 52 2.11 -2.22 -8.59
N ARG A 53 0.93 -1.69 -8.88
CA ARG A 53 0.77 -0.57 -9.82
C ARG A 53 1.57 0.66 -9.37
N LEU A 54 1.54 0.98 -8.08
CA LEU A 54 2.33 2.11 -7.55
C LEU A 54 3.84 1.87 -7.62
N ALA A 55 4.30 0.65 -7.31
CA ALA A 55 5.72 0.30 -7.45
C ALA A 55 6.20 0.37 -8.92
N GLU A 56 5.34 0.02 -9.87
CA GLU A 56 5.63 0.17 -11.31
C GLU A 56 5.66 1.64 -11.74
N ARG A 57 4.77 2.50 -11.21
CA ARG A 57 4.79 3.95 -11.46
C ARG A 57 5.99 4.66 -10.81
N PHE A 58 6.47 4.14 -9.67
CA PHE A 58 7.55 4.71 -8.87
C PHE A 58 8.64 3.66 -8.62
N PRO A 59 9.47 3.32 -9.62
CA PRO A 59 10.42 2.19 -9.55
C PRO A 59 11.51 2.36 -8.49
N ASP A 60 11.80 3.59 -8.08
CA ASP A 60 12.80 3.89 -7.05
C ASP A 60 12.21 3.93 -5.62
N ALA A 61 10.89 3.71 -5.48
CA ALA A 61 10.22 3.75 -4.19
C ALA A 61 10.49 2.50 -3.35
N ARG A 62 10.67 2.70 -2.05
CA ARG A 62 10.77 1.60 -1.09
C ARG A 62 9.38 1.10 -0.73
N VAL A 63 9.08 -0.16 -1.03
CA VAL A 63 7.74 -0.74 -0.82
C VAL A 63 7.68 -1.41 0.55
N HIS A 64 6.75 -0.97 1.40
CA HIS A 64 6.59 -1.49 2.75
C HIS A 64 5.10 -1.65 3.12
N PRO A 65 4.73 -2.72 3.84
CA PRO A 65 3.37 -2.88 4.35
C PRO A 65 3.09 -1.90 5.50
N ALA A 66 1.82 -1.65 5.77
CA ALA A 66 1.39 -0.83 6.90
C ALA A 66 2.02 -1.28 8.22
N GLY A 67 2.54 -0.32 8.99
CA GLY A 67 3.19 -0.56 10.28
C GLY A 67 4.69 -0.85 10.22
N ALA A 68 5.30 -0.89 9.02
CA ALA A 68 6.75 -0.97 8.89
C ALA A 68 7.45 0.26 9.48
N LEU A 69 8.58 0.06 10.15
CA LEU A 69 9.35 1.12 10.83
C LEU A 69 10.04 2.07 9.85
N GLU A 70 10.25 1.63 8.61
CA GLU A 70 10.91 2.38 7.55
C GLU A 70 10.01 3.41 6.88
N LEU A 71 8.70 3.36 7.15
CA LEU A 71 7.73 4.29 6.59
C LEU A 71 7.84 5.65 7.27
N PRO A 72 7.74 6.76 6.52
CA PRO A 72 7.67 8.09 7.12
C PRO A 72 6.35 8.26 7.88
N GLU A 73 6.33 9.21 8.83
CA GLU A 73 5.10 9.62 9.49
C GLU A 73 4.20 10.37 8.48
N ALA A 74 3.00 9.85 8.26
CA ALA A 74 2.04 10.40 7.32
C ALA A 74 0.61 10.01 7.68
N SER A 75 -0.36 10.74 7.14
CA SER A 75 -1.79 10.41 7.27
C SER A 75 -2.20 9.36 6.23
N TYR A 76 -1.74 8.12 6.42
CA TYR A 76 -2.09 7.00 5.54
C TYR A 76 -3.60 6.71 5.56
N PRO A 77 -4.16 6.19 4.45
CA PRO A 77 -5.54 5.75 4.42
C PRO A 77 -5.80 4.68 5.50
N LEU A 78 -6.88 4.82 6.26
CA LEU A 78 -7.37 3.76 7.13
C LEU A 78 -8.44 2.96 6.40
N PRO A 79 -8.49 1.62 6.57
CA PRO A 79 -9.54 0.79 6.01
C PRO A 79 -10.92 1.07 6.62
#